data_AF-A0AAV8WQ58-F1
#
_entry.id   AF-A0AAV8WQ58-F1
#
_cell.length_a   1.000
_cell.length_b   1.000
_cell.length_c   1.000
_cell.angle_alpha   90.00
_cell.angle_beta   90.00
_cell.angle_gamma   90.00
#
_symmetry.space_group_name_H-M   'P 1'
#
loop_
_entity.id
_entity.type
_entity.pdbx_description
1 polymer ?
#
loop_
_entity_poly.entity_id
_entity_poly.type
_entity_poly.pdbx_seq_one_letter_code
_entity_poly.pdbx_strand_id
1 'polypeptide(L)'
;MTVLYRFDIKKVREQKQHFEKISSEYDNVLLRNSHAPRSKQQEVEEVQNILVAVRACFGHQTLDYVNGISVLQAKKRHEILSTVSFITFLSLS
;
A
#
# COMPACT_ATOMS: atom_id res chain seq x y z
N MET A 1 -22.08 5.59 -11.20
CA MET A 1 -20.62 5.65 -11.43
C MET A 1 -19.87 6.41 -10.33
N THR A 2 -20.34 7.59 -9.90
CA THR A 2 -19.67 8.44 -8.88
C THR A 2 -19.51 7.80 -7.48
N VAL A 3 -20.41 6.89 -7.08
CA VAL A 3 -20.38 6.22 -5.76
C VAL A 3 -19.29 5.15 -5.66
N LEU A 4 -19.04 4.40 -6.74
CA LEU A 4 -17.98 3.38 -6.80
C LEU A 4 -16.59 4.03 -6.75
N TYR A 5 -16.42 5.13 -7.50
CA TYR A 5 -15.20 5.92 -7.48
C TYR A 5 -14.88 6.49 -6.09
N ARG A 6 -15.90 7.01 -5.37
CA ARG A 6 -15.74 7.47 -3.98
C ARG A 6 -15.38 6.34 -3.02
N PHE A 7 -15.92 5.14 -3.21
CA PHE A 7 -15.61 3.95 -2.42
C PHE A 7 -14.17 3.46 -2.66
N ASP A 8 -13.74 3.43 -3.93
CA ASP A 8 -12.36 3.10 -4.31
C ASP A 8 -11.34 4.08 -3.71
N ILE A 9 -11.63 5.39 -3.73
CA ILE A 9 -10.78 6.41 -3.09
C ILE A 9 -10.70 6.19 -1.57
N LYS A 10 -11.82 5.88 -0.92
CA LYS A 10 -11.86 5.63 0.52
C LYS A 10 -11.00 4.40 0.88
N LYS A 11 -11.12 3.32 0.10
CA LYS A 11 -10.33 2.10 0.27
C LYS A 11 -8.83 2.35 0.12
N VAL A 12 -8.41 3.11 -0.90
CA VAL A 12 -6.99 3.47 -1.08
C VAL A 12 -6.48 4.34 0.07
N ARG A 13 -7.32 5.23 0.62
CA ARG A 13 -6.97 6.05 1.80
C ARG A 13 -6.79 5.21 3.05
N GLU A 14 -7.65 4.20 3.27
CA GLU A 14 -7.50 3.24 4.37
C GLU A 14 -6.23 2.39 4.20
N GLN A 15 -5.95 1.90 2.99
CA GLN A 15 -4.71 1.18 2.68
C GLN A 15 -3.47 2.04 2.94
N LYS A 16 -3.52 3.34 2.62
CA LYS A 16 -2.46 4.30 2.95
C LYS A 16 -2.21 4.40 4.45
N GLN A 17 -3.26 4.51 5.27
CA GLN A 17 -3.12 4.58 6.73
C GLN A 17 -2.49 3.30 7.30
N HIS A 18 -2.91 2.13 6.80
CA HIS A 18 -2.31 0.87 7.21
C HIS A 18 -0.83 0.77 6.79
N PHE A 19 -0.48 1.24 5.59
CA PHE A 19 0.89 1.31 5.11
C PHE A 19 1.76 2.23 6.00
N GLU A 20 1.28 3.42 6.35
CA GLU A 20 2.01 4.35 7.23
C GLU A 20 2.21 3.74 8.63
N LYS A 21 1.20 3.04 9.16
CA LYS A 21 1.30 2.37 10.46
C LYS A 21 2.37 1.27 10.46
N ILE A 22 2.35 0.37 9.48
CA ILE A 22 3.33 -0.72 9.41
C ILE A 22 4.75 -0.21 9.08
N SER A 23 4.87 0.90 8.34
CA SER A 23 6.15 1.56 8.10
C SER A 23 6.78 2.04 9.41
N SER A 24 6.01 2.74 10.25
CA SER A 24 6.48 3.21 11.56
C SER A 24 6.85 2.06 12.49
N GLU A 25 6.06 0.98 12.48
CA GLU A 25 6.35 -0.21 13.27
C GLU A 25 7.63 -0.93 12.81
N TYR A 26 7.85 -1.01 11.49
CA TYR A 26 9.08 -1.56 10.92
C TYR A 26 10.31 -0.74 11.30
N ASP A 27 10.23 0.58 11.25
CA ASP A 27 11.32 1.48 11.67
C ASP A 27 11.65 1.31 13.16
N ASN A 28 10.65 1.16 14.01
CA ASN A 28 10.83 0.90 15.44
C ASN A 28 11.52 -0.45 15.70
N VAL A 29 11.14 -1.50 14.97
CA VAL A 29 11.76 -2.82 15.11
C VAL A 29 13.20 -2.83 14.59
N LEU A 30 13.49 -2.11 13.51
CA LEU A 30 14.86 -1.89 13.02
C LEU A 30 15.72 -1.17 14.07
N LEU A 31 15.17 -0.13 14.71
CA LEU A 31 15.85 0.60 15.78
C LEU A 31 16.10 -0.32 16.99
N ARG A 32 15.16 -1.19 17.35
CA ARG A 32 15.36 -2.17 18.43
C ARG A 32 16.41 -3.21 18.07
N ASN A 33 16.43 -3.69 16.82
CA ASN A 33 17.44 -4.64 16.34
C ASN A 33 18.85 -4.03 16.34
N SER A 34 19.01 -2.76 15.95
CA SER A 34 20.31 -2.09 15.95
C SER A 34 20.88 -1.89 17.36
N HIS A 35 20.02 -1.70 18.36
CA HIS A 35 20.40 -1.53 19.76
C HIS A 35 20.44 -2.85 20.56
N ALA A 36 20.11 -3.99 19.95
CA ALA A 36 20.05 -5.28 20.65
C ALA A 36 21.46 -5.65 21.18
N PRO A 37 21.62 -5.93 22.49
CA PRO A 37 22.91 -6.28 23.06
C PRO A 37 23.35 -7.66 22.55
N ARG A 38 24.38 -7.68 21.71
CA ARG A 38 24.92 -8.91 21.09
C ARG A 38 25.48 -9.93 22.09
N SER A 39 25.63 -9.55 23.36
CA SER A 39 26.04 -10.44 24.45
C SER A 39 24.94 -11.42 24.87
N LYS A 40 23.68 -11.15 24.54
CA LYS A 40 22.52 -11.99 24.86
C LYS A 40 21.92 -12.56 23.59
N GLN A 41 22.45 -13.70 23.15
CA GLN A 41 22.06 -14.35 21.88
C GLN A 41 20.55 -14.62 21.76
N GLN A 42 19.88 -14.97 22.86
CA GLN A 42 18.44 -15.21 22.87
C GLN A 42 17.62 -13.94 22.58
N GLU A 43 18.00 -12.80 23.17
CA GLU A 43 17.32 -11.51 22.90
C GLU A 43 17.54 -11.07 21.45
N VAL A 44 18.71 -11.36 20.87
CA VAL A 44 19.00 -11.08 19.45
C VAL A 44 18.10 -11.92 18.54
N GLU A 45 17.98 -13.22 18.79
CA GLU A 45 17.12 -14.11 17.99
C GLU A 45 15.64 -13.72 18.05
N GLU A 46 15.14 -13.34 19.22
CA GLU A 46 13.75 -12.87 19.37
C GLU A 46 13.50 -11.59 18.56
N VAL A 47 14.40 -10.59 18.64
CA VAL A 47 14.26 -9.35 17.87
C VAL A 47 14.41 -9.62 16.36
N GLN A 48 15.28 -10.55 15.97
CA GLN A 48 15.44 -10.98 14.58
C GLN A 48 14.15 -11.63 14.04
N ASN A 49 13.51 -12.50 14.82
CA ASN A 49 12.26 -13.17 14.44
C ASN A 49 11.12 -12.16 14.26
N ILE A 50 11.00 -11.18 15.16
CA ILE A 50 10.03 -10.08 15.05
C ILE A 50 10.33 -9.25 13.79
N LEU A 51 11.60 -8.93 13.52
CA LEU A 51 11.99 -8.17 12.34
C LEU A 51 11.61 -8.88 11.03
N VAL A 52 11.79 -10.19 10.95
CA VAL A 52 11.39 -10.98 9.77
C VAL A 52 9.88 -10.93 9.57
N ALA A 53 9.10 -11.11 10.64
CA ALA A 53 7.64 -11.04 10.57
C ALA A 53 7.13 -9.66 10.14
N VAL A 54 7.65 -8.59 10.74
CA VAL A 54 7.24 -7.21 10.42
C VAL A 54 7.67 -6.82 9.01
N ARG A 55 8.84 -7.27 8.54
CA ARG A 55 9.28 -7.09 7.15
C ARG A 55 8.32 -7.72 6.15
N ALA A 56 7.89 -8.96 6.41
CA ALA A 56 6.92 -9.65 5.55
C ALA A 56 5.57 -8.91 5.50
N CYS A 57 5.08 -8.49 6.67
CA CYS A 57 3.83 -7.71 6.78
C CYS A 57 3.93 -6.37 6.04
N PHE A 58 5.06 -5.65 6.18
CA PHE A 58 5.33 -4.41 5.44
C PHE A 58 5.29 -4.64 3.92
N GLY A 59 5.92 -5.73 3.44
CA GLY A 59 5.89 -6.10 2.03
C GLY A 59 4.46 -6.32 1.51
N HIS A 60 3.64 -7.09 2.23
CA HIS A 60 2.24 -7.32 1.85
C HIS A 60 1.43 -6.01 1.81
N GLN A 61 1.56 -5.18 2.85
CA GLN A 61 0.81 -3.93 2.93
C GLN A 61 1.22 -2.92 1.85
N THR A 62 2.50 -2.90 1.49
CA THR A 62 3.02 -2.09 0.38
C THR A 62 2.41 -2.52 -0.95
N LEU A 63 2.39 -3.83 -1.23
CA LEU A 63 1.80 -4.38 -2.44
C LEU A 63 0.30 -4.07 -2.52
N ASP A 64 -0.44 -4.21 -1.42
CA ASP A 64 -1.87 -3.88 -1.36
C ASP A 64 -2.15 -2.40 -1.65
N TYR A 65 -1.33 -1.50 -1.10
CA TYR A 65 -1.46 -0.06 -1.32
C TYR A 65 -1.14 0.32 -2.78
N VAL A 66 -0.04 -0.20 -3.34
CA VAL A 66 0.34 0.03 -4.75
C VAL A 66 -0.70 -0.53 -5.70
N ASN A 67 -1.24 -1.73 -5.42
CA ASN A 67 -2.33 -2.32 -6.21
C ASN A 67 -3.59 -1.46 -6.15
N GLY A 68 -3.96 -0.97 -4.95
CA GLY A 68 -5.10 -0.05 -4.78
C GLY A 68 -4.97 1.21 -5.63
N ILE A 69 -3.79 1.84 -5.64
CA ILE A 69 -3.49 3.00 -6.50
C ILE A 69 -3.58 2.62 -7.98
N SER A 70 -2.98 1.49 -8.36
CA SER A 70 -2.91 1.03 -9.76
C SER A 70 -4.30 0.78 -10.34
N VAL A 71 -5.19 0.15 -9.56
CA VAL A 71 -6.59 -0.07 -9.93
C VAL A 71 -7.34 1.26 -10.07
N LEU A 72 -7.16 2.19 -9.14
CA LEU A 72 -7.79 3.52 -9.21
C LEU A 72 -7.33 4.30 -10.45
N GLN A 73 -6.04 4.25 -10.77
CA GLN A 73 -5.46 4.91 -11.94
C GLN A 73 -5.95 4.26 -13.25
N ALA A 74 -6.04 2.93 -13.31
CA ALA A 74 -6.57 2.21 -14.47
C ALA A 74 -8.05 2.55 -14.72
N LYS A 75 -8.89 2.55 -13.68
CA LYS A 75 -10.30 2.95 -13.79
C LYS A 75 -10.46 4.37 -14.35
N LYS A 76 -9.65 5.33 -13.85
CA LYS A 76 -9.64 6.71 -14.38
C LYS A 76 -9.23 6.79 -15.85
N ARG A 77 -8.24 5.98 -16.29
CA ARG A 77 -7.85 5.90 -17.71
C ARG A 77 -8.96 5.36 -18.60
N HIS A 78 -9.67 4.32 -18.15
CA HIS A 78 -10.79 3.74 -18.89
C HIS A 78 -11.98 4.71 -19.01
N GLU A 79 -12.30 5.47 -17.96
CA GLU A 79 -13.36 6.50 -18.03
C GLU A 79 -13.00 7.62 -19.02
N ILE A 80 -11.75 8.10 -19.02
CA ILE A 80 -11.27 9.11 -19.97
C ILE A 80 -11.32 8.55 -21.40
N LEU A 81 -10.82 7.34 -21.64
CA LEU A 81 -10.83 6.72 -22.97
C LEU A 81 -12.26 6.50 -23.48
N SER A 82 -13.17 6.05 -22.61
CA SER A 82 -14.60 5.91 -22.93
C SER A 82 -15.23 7.26 -23.28
N THR A 83 -14.86 8.32 -22.55
CA THR A 83 -15.37 9.68 -22.78
C THR A 83 -14.84 10.25 -24.09
N VAL A 84 -13.55 10.07 -24.38
CA VAL A 84 -12.92 10.48 -25.64
C VAL A 84 -13.54 9.73 -26.82
N SER A 85 -13.70 8.41 -26.70
CA SER A 85 -14.33 7.59 -27.75
C SER A 85 -15.78 8.00 -28.00
N PHE A 86 -16.53 8.35 -26.96
CA PHE A 86 -17.90 8.85 -27.08
C PHE A 86 -17.96 10.22 -27.75
N ILE A 87 -17.06 11.14 -27.38
CA ILE A 87 -16.97 12.48 -27.99
C ILE A 87 -16.58 12.37 -29.48
N THR A 88 -15.60 11.53 -29.83
CA THR A 88 -15.20 11.29 -31.22
C THR A 88 -16.33 10.69 -32.04
N PHE A 89 -17.11 9.77 -31.48
CA PHE A 89 -18.26 9.17 -32.16
C PHE A 89 -19.37 10.19 -32.44
N LEU A 90 -19.66 11.07 -31.47
CA LEU A 90 -20.64 12.15 -31.63
C LEU A 90 -20.21 13.25 -32.59
N SER A 91 -18.91 13.46 -32.79
CA SER A 91 -18.39 14.45 -33.74
C SER A 91 -18.25 13.91 -35.17
N LEU A 92 -18.42 12.59 -35.36
CA LEU A 92 -18.48 11.93 -36.67
C LEU A 92 -19.92 11.61 -37.14
N SER A 93 -20.93 11.81 -36.29
CA SER A 93 -22.37 11.65 -36.63
C SER A 93 -23.01 13.00 -36.91
#